data_AF-A0A8T4ZFT1-F1
#
_entry.id   AF-A0A8T4ZFT1-F1
#
_cell.length_a   1.000
_cell.length_b   1.000
_cell.length_c   1.000
_cell.angle_alpha   90.00
_cell.angle_beta   90.00
_cell.angle_gamma   90.00
#
_symmetry.space_group_name_H-M   'P 1'
#
loop_
_entity.id
_entity.type
_entity.pdbx_description
1 polymer ?
#
loop_
_entity_poly.entity_id
_entity_poly.type
_entity_poly.pdbx_seq_one_letter_code
_entity_poly.pdbx_strand_id
1 'polypeptide(L)'
;VDLCVWEHKANEGVLKIGLFDGYRLLAELGDELGSLLESQSMRDLLKRRNESILAHGLTPVREETYRKLKLEVYEAVKAHISNFDQLVKDSEFPRLELVPQ
;
A
#
# COMPACT_ATOMS: atom_id res chain seq x y z
N VAL A 1 -18.13 -15.12 -4.78
CA VAL A 1 -16.78 -15.48 -4.31
C VAL A 1 -16.78 -16.93 -3.91
N ASP A 2 -15.88 -17.72 -4.50
CA ASP A 2 -15.65 -19.09 -4.04
C ASP A 2 -14.60 -19.05 -2.93
N LEU A 3 -15.05 -19.06 -1.68
CA LEU A 3 -14.16 -18.99 -0.52
C LEU A 3 -13.34 -20.28 -0.32
N CYS A 4 -13.72 -21.41 -0.95
CA CYS A 4 -12.97 -22.65 -0.86
C CYS A 4 -11.54 -22.52 -1.41
N VAL A 5 -11.30 -21.60 -2.36
CA VAL A 5 -9.96 -21.32 -2.89
C VAL A 5 -9.02 -20.77 -1.81
N TRP A 6 -9.56 -20.12 -0.78
CA TRP A 6 -8.78 -19.43 0.26
C TRP A 6 -8.61 -20.27 1.55
N GLU A 7 -9.35 -21.37 1.69
CA GLU A 7 -9.34 -22.24 2.89
C GLU A 7 -7.93 -22.71 3.28
N HIS A 8 -7.10 -23.06 2.29
CA HIS A 8 -5.73 -23.50 2.53
C HIS A 8 -4.82 -22.41 3.14
N LYS A 9 -5.22 -21.13 3.08
CA LYS A 9 -4.51 -19.99 3.68
C LYS A 9 -5.14 -19.55 5.02
N ALA A 10 -6.23 -20.19 5.44
CA ALA A 10 -6.85 -19.94 6.72
C ALA A 10 -6.19 -20.79 7.81
N ASN A 11 -5.88 -20.17 8.95
CA ASN A 11 -5.43 -20.86 10.14
C ASN A 11 -6.35 -20.49 11.30
N GLU A 12 -6.96 -21.49 11.94
CA GLU A 12 -7.91 -21.29 13.05
C GLU A 12 -9.07 -20.33 12.70
N GLY A 13 -9.56 -20.40 11.46
CA GLY A 13 -10.63 -19.53 10.97
C GLY A 13 -10.20 -18.09 10.63
N VAL A 14 -8.90 -17.77 10.76
CA VAL A 14 -8.34 -16.47 10.38
C VAL A 14 -7.58 -16.61 9.07
N LEU A 15 -8.03 -15.89 8.04
CA LEU A 15 -7.35 -15.83 6.76
C LEU A 15 -6.08 -14.97 6.88
N LYS A 16 -4.90 -15.58 6.69
CA LYS A 16 -3.61 -14.87 6.66
C LYS A 16 -3.10 -14.84 5.24
N ILE A 17 -3.20 -13.69 4.59
CA ILE A 17 -2.84 -13.49 3.19
C ILE A 17 -1.89 -12.30 3.03
N GLY A 18 -1.02 -12.39 2.01
CA GLY A 18 -0.13 -11.29 1.65
C GLY A 18 -0.88 -10.16 0.95
N LEU A 19 -0.20 -9.04 0.73
CA LEU A 19 -0.78 -7.85 0.09
C LEU A 19 -1.48 -8.18 -1.23
N PHE A 20 -0.79 -8.84 -2.17
CA PHE A 20 -1.33 -9.18 -3.48
C PHE A 20 -2.59 -10.06 -3.41
N ASP A 21 -2.57 -11.06 -2.54
CA ASP A 21 -3.71 -11.93 -2.30
C ASP A 21 -4.88 -11.16 -1.68
N GLY A 22 -4.61 -10.19 -0.80
CA GLY A 22 -5.62 -9.30 -0.23
C GLY A 22 -6.35 -8.48 -1.30
N TYR A 23 -5.59 -7.86 -2.21
CA TYR A 23 -6.19 -7.13 -3.34
C TYR A 23 -6.95 -8.04 -4.29
N ARG A 24 -6.43 -9.25 -4.56
CA ARG A 24 -7.15 -10.24 -5.36
C ARG A 24 -8.48 -10.64 -4.70
N LEU A 25 -8.48 -10.87 -3.40
CA LEU A 25 -9.69 -11.20 -2.66
C LEU A 25 -10.71 -10.05 -2.72
N LEU A 26 -10.26 -8.81 -2.57
CA LEU A 26 -11.11 -7.62 -2.73
C LEU A 26 -11.74 -7.56 -4.12
N ALA A 27 -10.97 -7.83 -5.18
CA ALA A 27 -11.50 -7.89 -6.54
C ALA A 27 -12.55 -9.01 -6.71
N GLU A 28 -12.29 -10.20 -6.15
CA GLU A 28 -13.24 -11.31 -6.16
C GLU A 28 -14.54 -10.93 -5.42
N LEU A 29 -14.44 -10.16 -4.34
CA LEU A 29 -15.58 -9.63 -3.56
C LEU A 29 -16.31 -8.47 -4.27
N GLY A 30 -15.81 -7.98 -5.40
CA GLY A 30 -16.40 -6.87 -6.15
C GLY A 30 -16.06 -5.48 -5.59
N ASP A 31 -15.01 -5.37 -4.77
CA ASP A 31 -14.50 -4.10 -4.28
C ASP A 31 -13.54 -3.48 -5.33
N GLU A 32 -13.79 -2.21 -5.67
CA GLU A 32 -13.02 -1.46 -6.66
C GLU A 32 -11.55 -1.31 -6.28
N LEU A 33 -11.22 -1.33 -4.97
CA LEU A 33 -9.83 -1.28 -4.53
C LEU A 33 -9.04 -2.50 -5.02
N GLY A 34 -9.71 -3.64 -5.24
CA GLY A 34 -9.10 -4.88 -5.67
C GLY A 34 -8.35 -4.78 -7.00
N SER A 35 -8.77 -3.89 -7.90
CA SER A 35 -8.09 -3.70 -9.20
C SER A 35 -6.79 -2.90 -9.12
N LEU A 36 -6.47 -2.30 -7.96
CA LEU A 36 -5.28 -1.46 -7.80
C LEU A 36 -3.98 -2.18 -8.17
N LEU A 37 -3.88 -3.48 -7.83
CA LEU A 37 -2.69 -4.30 -8.13
C LEU A 37 -2.79 -5.07 -9.44
N GLU A 38 -3.86 -4.90 -10.23
CA GLU A 38 -3.90 -5.36 -11.61
C GLU A 38 -2.99 -4.53 -12.51
N SER A 39 -2.83 -3.25 -12.18
CA SER A 39 -1.94 -2.31 -12.86
C SER A 39 -0.47 -2.75 -12.76
N GLN A 40 0.13 -3.09 -13.92
CA GLN A 40 1.55 -3.45 -13.97
C GLN A 40 2.45 -2.31 -13.47
N SER A 41 2.08 -1.04 -13.75
CA SER A 41 2.85 0.11 -13.27
C SER A 41 2.88 0.16 -11.74
N MET A 42 1.74 -0.12 -11.09
CA MET A 42 1.66 -0.14 -9.62
C MET A 42 2.50 -1.29 -9.03
N ARG A 43 2.44 -2.48 -9.65
CA ARG A 43 3.28 -3.63 -9.26
C ARG A 43 4.77 -3.32 -9.39
N ASP A 44 5.18 -2.67 -10.48
CA ASP A 44 6.57 -2.29 -10.71
C ASP A 44 7.05 -1.23 -9.71
N LEU A 45 6.20 -0.25 -9.38
CA LEU A 45 6.50 0.75 -8.35
C LEU A 45 6.68 0.12 -6.96
N LEU A 46 5.81 -0.81 -6.58
CA LEU A 46 5.93 -1.56 -5.32
C LEU A 46 7.19 -2.42 -5.28
N LYS A 47 7.51 -3.10 -6.39
CA LYS A 47 8.74 -3.89 -6.51
C LYS A 47 9.97 -3.01 -6.25
N ARG A 48 10.05 -1.85 -6.91
CA ARG A 48 11.16 -0.90 -6.75
C ARG A 48 11.26 -0.35 -5.33
N ARG A 49 10.13 -0.11 -4.65
CA ARG A 49 10.12 0.26 -3.23
C ARG A 49 10.67 -0.87 -2.36
N ASN A 50 10.27 -2.11 -2.61
CA ASN A 50 10.71 -3.27 -1.82
C ASN A 50 12.19 -3.58 -1.99
N GLU A 51 12.75 -3.32 -3.17
CA GLU A 51 14.18 -3.44 -3.47
C GLU A 51 15.02 -2.27 -2.92
N SER A 52 14.39 -1.28 -2.28
CA SER A 52 15.09 -0.11 -1.74
C SER A 52 15.80 -0.35 -0.42
N ILE A 53 16.80 0.49 -0.14
CA ILE A 53 17.63 0.48 1.09
C ILE A 53 16.79 0.60 2.37
N LEU A 54 15.68 1.35 2.32
CA LEU A 54 14.78 1.53 3.46
C LEU A 54 13.75 0.40 3.60
N ALA A 55 13.79 -0.60 2.73
CA ALA A 55 12.93 -1.77 2.75
C ALA A 55 13.78 -3.05 2.93
N HIS A 56 13.81 -3.92 1.93
CA HIS A 56 14.48 -5.22 2.02
C HIS A 56 15.64 -5.37 1.03
N GLY A 57 15.93 -4.35 0.22
CA GLY A 57 17.00 -4.42 -0.78
C GLY A 57 18.07 -3.35 -0.57
N LEU A 58 18.92 -3.19 -1.58
CA LEU A 58 20.05 -2.26 -1.55
C LEU A 58 20.03 -1.27 -2.72
N THR A 59 18.95 -1.29 -3.53
CA THR A 59 18.86 -0.49 -4.75
C THR A 59 18.40 0.93 -4.43
N PRO A 60 19.15 1.97 -4.80
CA PRO A 60 18.68 3.34 -4.64
C PRO A 60 17.41 3.62 -5.46
N VAL A 61 16.46 4.35 -4.87
CA VAL A 61 15.21 4.75 -5.55
C VAL A 61 15.26 6.25 -5.85
N ARG A 62 14.97 6.62 -7.10
CA ARG A 62 14.90 8.03 -7.53
C ARG A 62 13.61 8.68 -7.04
N GLU A 63 13.67 9.98 -6.77
CA GLU A 63 12.53 10.78 -6.32
C GLU A 63 11.30 10.63 -7.22
N GLU A 64 11.47 10.61 -8.55
CA GLU A 64 10.38 10.40 -9.50
C GLU A 64 9.56 9.13 -9.20
N THR A 65 10.23 8.08 -8.75
CA THR A 65 9.59 6.79 -8.41
C THR A 65 8.76 6.91 -7.16
N TYR A 66 9.29 7.59 -6.15
CA TYR A 66 8.58 7.90 -4.92
C TYR A 66 7.34 8.75 -5.24
N ARG A 67 7.48 9.81 -6.02
CA ARG A 67 6.36 10.71 -6.39
C ARG A 67 5.27 9.96 -7.14
N LYS A 68 5.64 9.08 -8.10
CA LYS A 68 4.69 8.22 -8.83
C LYS A 68 3.95 7.27 -7.89
N LEU A 69 4.67 6.51 -7.06
CA LEU A 69 4.04 5.59 -6.12
C LEU A 69 3.14 6.31 -5.12
N LYS A 70 3.58 7.47 -4.61
CA LYS A 70 2.79 8.29 -3.69
C LYS A 70 1.47 8.71 -4.32
N LEU A 71 1.50 9.21 -5.56
CA LEU A 71 0.30 9.66 -6.26
C LEU A 71 -0.71 8.51 -6.42
N GLU A 72 -0.28 7.37 -6.97
CA GLU A 72 -1.15 6.20 -7.17
C GLU A 72 -1.81 5.73 -5.86
N VAL A 73 -1.03 5.65 -4.78
CA VAL A 73 -1.55 5.25 -3.46
C VAL A 73 -2.50 6.31 -2.90
N TYR A 74 -2.18 7.60 -3.03
CA TYR A 74 -3.00 8.67 -2.47
C TYR A 74 -4.36 8.74 -3.16
N GLU A 75 -4.39 8.65 -4.49
CA GLU A 75 -5.65 8.65 -5.24
C GLU A 75 -6.50 7.44 -4.87
N ALA A 76 -5.90 6.24 -4.78
CA ALA A 76 -6.60 5.04 -4.34
C ALA A 76 -7.18 5.21 -2.93
N VAL A 77 -6.39 5.69 -1.97
CA VAL A 77 -6.86 5.80 -0.58
C VAL A 77 -7.91 6.91 -0.41
N LYS A 78 -7.77 8.05 -1.10
CA LYS A 78 -8.75 9.14 -1.04
C LYS A 78 -10.14 8.73 -1.50
N ALA A 79 -10.23 7.79 -2.44
CA ALA A 79 -11.52 7.27 -2.89
C ALA A 79 -12.27 6.49 -1.80
N HIS A 80 -11.55 5.90 -0.82
CA HIS A 80 -12.14 5.03 0.21
C HIS A 80 -12.08 5.61 1.63
N ILE A 81 -11.20 6.57 1.91
CA ILE A 81 -10.99 7.14 3.25
C ILE A 81 -11.18 8.65 3.22
N SER A 82 -12.33 9.10 3.75
CA SER A 82 -12.75 10.49 3.71
C SER A 82 -11.87 11.46 4.52
N ASN A 83 -11.20 10.98 5.58
CA ASN A 83 -10.31 11.78 6.43
C ASN A 83 -8.82 11.56 6.11
N PHE A 84 -8.48 11.01 4.93
CA PHE A 84 -7.12 10.63 4.59
C PHE A 84 -6.11 11.78 4.70
N ASP A 85 -6.45 12.98 4.25
CA ASP A 85 -5.55 14.14 4.31
C ASP A 85 -5.17 14.50 5.76
N GLN A 86 -6.10 14.32 6.71
CA GLN A 86 -5.81 14.53 8.13
C GLN A 86 -4.90 13.43 8.68
N LEU A 87 -5.13 12.16 8.32
CA LEU A 87 -4.27 11.05 8.72
C LEU A 87 -2.84 11.22 8.21
N VAL A 88 -2.66 11.74 6.99
CA VAL A 88 -1.34 12.06 6.44
C VAL A 88 -0.65 13.11 7.30
N LYS A 89 -1.37 14.19 7.66
CA LYS A 89 -0.84 15.26 8.50
C LYS A 89 -0.44 14.75 9.90
N ASP A 90 -1.28 13.91 10.49
CA ASP A 90 -1.04 13.34 11.82
C ASP A 90 0.13 12.32 11.82
N SER A 91 0.46 11.77 10.65
CA SER A 91 1.60 10.85 10.46
C SER A 91 2.93 11.55 10.17
N GLU A 92 2.95 12.86 10.01
CA GLU A 92 4.20 13.61 9.80
C GLU A 92 5.11 13.51 11.03
N PHE A 93 6.42 13.41 10.80
CA PHE A 93 7.38 13.46 11.90
C PHE A 93 7.27 14.81 12.63
N PRO A 94 7.29 14.83 13.98
CA PRO A 94 7.33 16.06 14.74
C PRO A 94 8.49 16.95 14.28
N ARG A 95 8.21 18.23 14.06
CA ARG A 95 9.25 19.23 13.77
C ARG A 95 9.74 19.80 15.09
N LEU A 96 11.05 19.67 15.33
CA LEU A 96 11.70 20.27 16.48
C LEU A 96 12.05 21.71 16.12
N GLU A 97 11.43 22.69 16.79
CA GLU A 97 11.84 24.09 16.70
C GLU A 97 12.93 24.35 17.73
N LEU A 98 14.06 24.89 17.28
CA LEU A 98 15.08 25.39 18.20
C LEU A 98 14.56 26.70 18.81
N VAL A 99 14.25 26.67 20.10
CA VAL A 99 13.92 27.88 20.84
C VAL A 99 15.22 28.67 21.03
N PRO A 100 15.35 29.91 20.49
CA PRO A 100 16.50 30.76 20.76
C PRO A 100 16.54 31.08 22.27
N GLN A 101 17.72 31.00 22.88
CA GLN A 101 17.96 31.42 24.26
C GLN A 101 18.11 32.94 24.37
#